data_AF-A0A1Y3EL27-F1
#
_entry.id   AF-A0A1Y3EL27-F1
#
_cell.length_a   1.000
_cell.length_b   1.000
_cell.length_c   1.000
_cell.angle_alpha   90.00
_cell.angle_beta   90.00
_cell.angle_gamma   90.00
#
_symmetry.space_group_name_H-M   'P 1'
#
loop_
_entity.id
_entity.type
_entity.pdbx_description
1 polymer ?
#
loop_
_entity_poly.entity_id
_entity_poly.type
_entity_poly.pdbx_seq_one_letter_code
_entity_poly.pdbx_strand_id
1 'polypeptide(L)'
;MSMMVGRTLKLSKQQPYKIFVSPSLRCIQTAHCLLKCLSNKNLKMCIEPALFEWLSWYETLPNWLSEKDLLSAQYKIDVTYKPILSISEIRQHRNETSVECYQRCINAFKTIMSTQSENGNILFIVHSLTMDAITRYLNKADETNIPQNEINSMGGNYPYCSILFYEELNDKSWRLSPTVLPSITFMKFNNAVNSNFLNRK
;
A
#
# COMPACT_ATOMS: atom_id res chain seq x y z
N MET A 1 10.20 1.83 -9.64
CA MET A 1 10.57 1.74 -8.20
C MET A 1 10.08 0.44 -7.57
N SER A 2 8.82 0.03 -7.74
CA SER A 2 8.26 -1.22 -7.17
C SER A 2 9.07 -2.51 -7.44
N MET A 3 9.63 -2.70 -8.63
CA MET A 3 10.51 -3.84 -8.91
C MET A 3 11.82 -3.80 -8.10
N MET A 4 12.34 -2.61 -7.78
CA MET A 4 13.53 -2.50 -6.93
C MET A 4 13.17 -2.93 -5.51
N VAL A 5 12.04 -2.47 -4.96
CA VAL A 5 11.51 -2.93 -3.67
C VAL A 5 11.35 -4.46 -3.65
N GLY A 6 10.73 -5.03 -4.69
CA GLY A 6 10.57 -6.49 -4.80
C GLY A 6 11.89 -7.27 -4.84
N ARG A 7 12.92 -6.73 -5.52
CA ARG A 7 14.26 -7.32 -5.50
C ARG A 7 14.91 -7.20 -4.12
N THR A 8 14.77 -6.05 -3.45
CA THR A 8 15.28 -5.85 -2.09
C THR A 8 14.66 -6.84 -1.12
N LEU A 9 13.33 -7.01 -1.11
CA LEU A 9 12.63 -8.01 -0.29
C LEU A 9 13.16 -9.43 -0.52
N LYS A 10 13.46 -9.77 -1.78
CA LYS A 10 14.06 -11.06 -2.12
C LYS A 10 15.49 -11.20 -1.58
N LEU A 11 16.32 -10.17 -1.75
CA LEU A 11 17.72 -10.17 -1.32
C LEU A 11 17.87 -10.17 0.21
N SER A 12 17.01 -9.44 0.92
CA SER A 12 17.00 -9.39 2.39
C SER A 12 16.31 -10.61 3.03
N LYS A 13 15.80 -11.56 2.22
CA LYS A 13 15.03 -12.73 2.67
C LYS A 13 13.75 -12.37 3.45
N GLN A 14 13.16 -11.21 3.16
CA GLN A 14 11.96 -10.68 3.82
C GLN A 14 10.70 -10.80 2.96
N GLN A 15 10.61 -11.86 2.16
CA GLN A 15 9.52 -12.00 1.20
C GLN A 15 8.17 -12.27 1.89
N PRO A 16 7.08 -11.64 1.44
CA PRO A 16 5.78 -11.89 2.02
C PRO A 16 5.20 -13.24 1.58
N TYR A 17 4.43 -13.87 2.45
CA TYR A 17 3.59 -15.02 2.11
C TYR A 17 2.16 -14.60 1.69
N LYS A 18 1.72 -13.40 2.10
CA LYS A 18 0.41 -12.83 1.75
C LYS A 18 0.56 -11.36 1.35
N ILE A 19 -0.22 -10.91 0.37
CA ILE A 19 -0.22 -9.52 -0.10
C ILE A 19 -1.65 -9.00 -0.13
N PHE A 20 -1.91 -7.89 0.55
CA PHE A 20 -3.17 -7.16 0.53
C PHE A 20 -2.98 -5.82 -0.19
N VAL A 21 -3.90 -5.47 -1.08
CA VAL A 21 -3.72 -4.35 -1.99
C VAL A 21 -5.00 -3.53 -2.06
N SER A 22 -4.86 -2.21 -1.97
CA SER A 22 -5.95 -1.27 -2.24
C SER A 22 -6.49 -1.46 -3.68
N PRO A 23 -7.80 -1.27 -3.93
CA PRO A 23 -8.41 -1.50 -5.25
C PRO A 23 -7.94 -0.51 -6.33
N SER A 24 -7.17 0.52 -5.97
CA SER A 24 -6.63 1.45 -6.95
C SER A 24 -5.68 0.76 -7.94
N LEU A 25 -5.80 1.09 -9.23
CA LEU A 25 -4.98 0.48 -10.27
C LEU A 25 -3.47 0.70 -10.01
N ARG A 26 -3.08 1.85 -9.45
CA ARG A 26 -1.68 2.17 -9.08
C ARG A 26 -1.14 1.21 -8.01
N CYS A 27 -1.94 0.82 -7.02
CA CYS A 27 -1.56 -0.18 -6.02
C CYS A 27 -1.47 -1.58 -6.65
N ILE A 28 -2.44 -1.95 -7.48
CA ILE A 28 -2.47 -3.24 -8.20
C ILE A 28 -1.25 -3.40 -9.13
N GLN A 29 -0.92 -2.37 -9.90
CA GLN A 29 0.25 -2.35 -10.78
C GLN A 29 1.55 -2.42 -9.99
N THR A 30 1.61 -1.75 -8.83
CA THR A 30 2.74 -1.83 -7.90
C THR A 30 2.94 -3.27 -7.42
N ALA A 31 1.86 -3.92 -6.96
CA ALA A 31 1.86 -5.32 -6.53
C ALA A 31 2.26 -6.27 -7.66
N HIS A 32 1.70 -6.09 -8.86
CA HIS A 32 2.00 -6.89 -10.04
C HIS A 32 3.49 -6.83 -10.41
N CYS A 33 4.08 -5.64 -10.42
CA CYS A 33 5.51 -5.47 -10.66
C CYS A 33 6.37 -6.10 -9.56
N LEU A 34 5.96 -5.99 -8.31
CA LEU A 34 6.67 -6.58 -7.17
C LEU A 34 6.65 -8.12 -7.22
N LEU A 35 5.49 -8.72 -7.50
CA LEU A 35 5.31 -10.17 -7.65
C LEU A 35 6.26 -10.80 -8.69
N LYS A 36 6.59 -10.06 -9.76
CA LYS A 36 7.57 -10.53 -10.77
C LYS A 36 8.95 -10.81 -10.15
N CYS A 37 9.32 -10.07 -9.11
CA CYS A 37 10.63 -10.16 -8.48
C CYS A 37 10.70 -11.23 -7.38
N LEU A 38 9.58 -11.58 -6.74
CA LEU A 38 9.55 -12.56 -5.65
C LEU A 38 9.87 -13.97 -6.13
N SER A 39 10.36 -14.82 -5.21
CA SER A 39 10.65 -16.23 -5.46
C SER A 39 9.37 -17.05 -5.63
N ASN A 40 8.34 -16.82 -4.81
CA ASN A 40 7.05 -17.50 -4.94
C ASN A 40 6.27 -16.94 -6.14
N LYS A 41 6.22 -17.71 -7.23
CA LYS A 41 5.49 -17.33 -8.45
C LYS A 41 3.98 -17.58 -8.40
N ASN A 42 3.52 -18.33 -7.41
CA ASN A 42 2.11 -18.66 -7.20
C ASN A 42 1.40 -17.69 -6.27
N LEU A 43 2.15 -16.77 -5.64
CA LEU A 43 1.58 -15.74 -4.79
C LEU A 43 0.63 -14.84 -5.58
N LYS A 44 -0.57 -14.67 -5.03
CA LYS A 44 -1.64 -13.83 -5.58
C LYS A 44 -1.92 -12.67 -4.63
N MET A 45 -2.37 -11.55 -5.17
CA MET A 45 -2.74 -10.38 -4.38
C MET A 45 -4.22 -10.43 -3.99
N CYS A 46 -4.52 -10.14 -2.73
CA CYS A 46 -5.87 -9.98 -2.21
C CYS A 46 -6.28 -8.51 -2.36
N ILE A 47 -7.35 -8.24 -3.11
CA ILE A 47 -7.85 -6.88 -3.30
C ILE A 47 -8.77 -6.53 -2.13
N GLU A 48 -8.39 -5.55 -1.32
CA GLU A 48 -9.17 -5.09 -0.16
C GLU A 48 -9.62 -3.63 -0.35
N PRO A 49 -10.90 -3.40 -0.71
CA PRO A 49 -11.48 -2.07 -0.83
C PRO A 49 -11.40 -1.22 0.44
N ALA A 50 -11.47 -1.83 1.63
CA ALA A 50 -11.37 -1.10 2.89
C ALA A 50 -9.98 -0.45 3.13
N LEU A 51 -8.95 -0.84 2.36
CA LEU A 51 -7.62 -0.21 2.36
C LEU A 51 -7.49 0.96 1.37
N PHE A 52 -8.58 1.39 0.72
CA PHE A 52 -8.56 2.61 -0.07
C PHE A 52 -8.42 3.85 0.83
N GLU A 53 -7.76 4.89 0.30
CA GLU A 53 -7.55 6.15 1.00
C GLU A 53 -8.85 6.93 1.20
N TRP A 54 -8.72 8.16 1.69
CA TRP A 54 -9.87 8.99 2.04
C TRP A 54 -10.70 9.33 0.81
N LEU A 55 -11.96 8.86 0.79
CA LEU A 55 -12.83 9.04 -0.37
C LEU A 55 -13.28 10.50 -0.56
N SER A 56 -13.32 11.28 0.52
CA SER A 56 -13.73 12.69 0.49
C SER A 56 -12.76 13.59 -0.28
N TRP A 57 -11.55 13.12 -0.63
CA TRP A 57 -10.66 13.81 -1.56
C TRP A 57 -11.14 13.80 -3.03
N TYR A 58 -12.10 12.94 -3.36
CA TYR A 58 -12.49 12.69 -4.74
C TYR A 58 -13.82 13.36 -5.07
N GLU A 59 -13.80 14.34 -5.97
CA GLU A 59 -15.02 14.92 -6.55
C GLU A 59 -15.85 13.85 -7.29
N THR A 60 -15.17 12.96 -8.00
CA THR A 60 -15.77 11.78 -8.63
C THR A 60 -15.03 10.55 -8.16
N LEU A 61 -15.76 9.60 -7.56
CA LEU A 61 -15.16 8.37 -7.06
C LEU A 61 -14.52 7.59 -8.21
N PRO A 62 -13.30 7.04 -8.02
CA PRO A 62 -12.65 6.22 -9.02
C PRO A 62 -13.53 5.05 -9.46
N ASN A 63 -13.45 4.73 -10.75
CA ASN A 63 -13.98 3.47 -11.25
C ASN A 63 -12.90 2.39 -11.12
N TRP A 64 -13.04 1.51 -10.13
CA TRP A 64 -12.12 0.40 -9.94
C TRP A 64 -12.46 -0.74 -10.91
N LEU A 65 -11.43 -1.41 -11.40
CA LEU A 65 -11.58 -2.54 -12.31
C LEU A 65 -12.28 -3.71 -11.61
N SER A 66 -13.15 -4.40 -12.35
CA SER A 66 -13.77 -5.63 -11.85
C SER A 66 -12.74 -6.76 -11.78
N GLU A 67 -13.03 -7.80 -11.00
CA GLU A 67 -12.20 -9.00 -10.97
C GLU A 67 -12.02 -9.61 -12.36
N LYS A 68 -13.08 -9.62 -13.17
CA LYS A 68 -13.05 -10.10 -14.56
C LYS A 68 -12.06 -9.30 -15.42
N ASP A 69 -12.08 -7.97 -15.30
CA ASP A 69 -11.16 -7.11 -16.05
C ASP A 69 -9.72 -7.32 -15.61
N LEU A 70 -9.50 -7.47 -14.30
CA LEU A 70 -8.18 -7.73 -13.73
C LEU A 70 -7.61 -9.07 -14.20
N LEU A 71 -8.42 -10.14 -14.21
CA LEU A 71 -8.02 -11.45 -14.73
C LEU A 71 -7.74 -11.41 -16.22
N SER A 72 -8.58 -10.72 -16.99
CA SER A 72 -8.40 -10.55 -18.45
C SER A 72 -7.11 -9.81 -18.77
N ALA A 73 -6.73 -8.84 -17.94
CA ALA A 73 -5.44 -8.14 -18.00
C ALA A 73 -4.27 -8.91 -17.35
N GLN A 74 -4.46 -10.18 -16.99
CA GLN A 74 -3.43 -11.07 -16.43
C GLN A 74 -2.84 -10.61 -15.09
N TYR A 75 -3.60 -9.86 -14.29
CA TYR A 75 -3.24 -9.59 -12.90
C TYR A 75 -3.45 -10.85 -12.05
N LYS A 76 -2.45 -11.18 -11.22
CA LYS A 76 -2.49 -12.34 -10.31
C LYS A 76 -3.29 -12.01 -9.05
N ILE A 77 -4.61 -11.96 -9.18
CA ILE A 77 -5.51 -11.73 -8.04
C ILE A 77 -5.99 -13.04 -7.40
N ASP A 78 -6.22 -13.01 -6.10
CA ASP A 78 -6.83 -14.10 -5.35
C ASP A 78 -8.35 -13.95 -5.36
N VAL A 79 -9.02 -14.65 -6.27
CA VAL A 79 -10.49 -14.64 -6.41
C VAL A 79 -11.22 -15.36 -5.27
N THR A 80 -10.49 -16.06 -4.40
CA THR A 80 -11.07 -16.72 -3.23
C THR A 80 -11.07 -15.82 -2.00
N TYR A 81 -10.36 -14.69 -2.07
CA TYR A 81 -10.34 -13.69 -1.03
C TYR A 81 -11.70 -13.00 -0.93
N LYS A 82 -12.30 -13.00 0.27
CA LYS A 82 -13.51 -12.24 0.56
C LYS A 82 -13.11 -10.92 1.21
N PRO A 83 -13.34 -9.78 0.55
CA PRO A 83 -12.98 -8.48 1.11
C PRO A 83 -13.84 -8.13 2.32
N ILE A 84 -13.28 -7.36 3.24
CA ILE A 84 -13.97 -6.86 4.44
C ILE A 84 -15.08 -5.90 4.05
N LEU A 85 -14.79 -5.00 3.09
CA LEU A 85 -15.80 -4.18 2.44
C LEU A 85 -15.82 -4.49 0.95
N SER A 86 -17.01 -4.76 0.41
CA SER A 86 -17.23 -4.79 -1.02
C SER A 86 -17.02 -3.41 -1.66
N ILE A 87 -16.89 -3.39 -2.99
CA ILE A 87 -16.82 -2.14 -3.77
C ILE A 87 -18.08 -1.28 -3.59
N SER A 88 -19.25 -1.89 -3.39
CA SER A 88 -20.50 -1.17 -3.10
C SER A 88 -20.50 -0.55 -1.71
N GLU A 89 -20.00 -1.27 -0.70
CA GLU A 89 -19.98 -0.79 0.69
C GLU A 89 -18.97 0.35 0.86
N ILE A 90 -17.74 0.21 0.33
CA ILE A 90 -16.74 1.30 0.43
C ILE A 90 -17.23 2.60 -0.22
N ARG A 91 -18.06 2.53 -1.28
CA ARG A 91 -18.63 3.73 -1.92
C ARG A 91 -19.58 4.50 -0.99
N GLN A 92 -20.15 3.86 0.03
CA GLN A 92 -21.00 4.52 1.02
C GLN A 92 -20.18 5.41 1.97
N HIS A 93 -18.86 5.17 2.09
CA HIS A 93 -17.93 6.00 2.88
C HIS A 93 -17.51 7.30 2.18
N ARG A 94 -18.20 7.72 1.11
CA ARG A 94 -17.85 8.91 0.33
C ARG A 94 -17.72 10.19 1.17
N ASN A 95 -18.55 10.32 2.20
CA ASN A 95 -18.62 11.52 3.04
C ASN A 95 -17.99 11.28 4.41
N GLU A 96 -17.14 10.27 4.55
CA GLU A 96 -16.44 10.02 5.81
C GLU A 96 -15.52 11.21 6.15
N THR A 97 -15.40 11.51 7.43
CA THR A 97 -14.38 12.39 7.98
C THR A 97 -12.99 11.74 7.88
N SER A 98 -11.93 12.53 8.05
CA SER A 98 -10.57 11.99 8.06
C SER A 98 -10.36 10.96 9.19
N VAL A 99 -10.96 11.19 10.36
CA VAL A 99 -10.91 10.28 11.51
C VAL A 99 -11.63 8.96 11.19
N GLU A 100 -12.82 9.03 10.60
CA GLU A 100 -13.55 7.82 10.19
C GLU A 100 -12.78 7.03 9.12
N CYS A 101 -12.10 7.71 8.18
CA CYS A 101 -11.21 7.05 7.22
C CYS A 101 -10.04 6.33 7.91
N TYR A 102 -9.43 6.93 8.94
CA TYR A 102 -8.36 6.30 9.71
C TYR A 102 -8.89 5.05 10.44
N GLN A 103 -10.01 5.18 11.13
CA GLN A 103 -10.67 4.08 11.83
C GLN A 103 -11.02 2.93 10.88
N ARG A 104 -11.56 3.24 9.69
CA ARG A 104 -11.83 2.24 8.65
C ARG A 104 -10.57 1.49 8.22
N CYS A 105 -9.49 2.22 7.92
CA CYS A 105 -8.20 1.63 7.53
C CYS A 105 -7.63 0.74 8.64
N ILE A 106 -7.67 1.21 9.89
CA ILE A 106 -7.15 0.51 11.08
C ILE A 106 -7.99 -0.74 11.35
N ASN A 107 -9.31 -0.66 11.25
CA ASN A 107 -10.21 -1.80 11.42
C ASN A 107 -9.99 -2.85 10.33
N ALA A 108 -9.79 -2.42 9.07
CA ALA A 108 -9.45 -3.31 7.98
C ALA A 108 -8.13 -4.04 8.25
N PHE A 109 -7.09 -3.32 8.68
CA PHE A 109 -5.82 -3.89 9.08
C PHE A 109 -5.98 -4.91 10.23
N LYS A 110 -6.66 -4.54 11.32
CA LYS A 110 -6.91 -5.43 12.47
C LYS A 110 -7.62 -6.71 12.07
N THR A 111 -8.68 -6.62 11.27
CA THR A 111 -9.45 -7.77 10.79
C THR A 111 -8.62 -8.65 9.86
N ILE A 112 -7.80 -8.07 8.98
CA ILE A 112 -6.87 -8.85 8.16
C ILE A 112 -5.90 -9.60 9.07
N MET A 113 -5.28 -8.92 10.03
CA MET A 113 -4.31 -9.53 10.94
C MET A 113 -4.90 -10.64 11.79
N SER A 114 -6.14 -10.51 12.28
CA SER A 114 -6.80 -11.53 13.08
C SER A 114 -7.19 -12.80 12.31
N THR A 115 -7.26 -12.72 10.97
CA THR A 115 -7.52 -13.88 10.11
C THR A 115 -6.26 -14.60 9.65
N GLN A 116 -5.08 -14.04 9.92
CA GLN A 116 -3.81 -14.65 9.55
C GLN A 116 -3.34 -15.64 10.62
N SER A 117 -2.95 -16.84 10.20
CA SER A 117 -2.47 -17.91 11.09
C SER A 117 -1.01 -18.29 10.86
N GLU A 118 -0.43 -17.88 9.73
CA GLU A 118 0.96 -18.17 9.39
C GLU A 118 1.89 -17.12 9.98
N ASN A 119 2.92 -17.59 10.68
CA ASN A 119 4.04 -16.77 11.10
C ASN A 119 4.90 -16.42 9.88
N GLY A 120 4.77 -15.20 9.39
CA GLY A 120 5.54 -14.72 8.25
C GLY A 120 5.20 -13.28 7.88
N ASN A 121 5.87 -12.79 6.83
CA ASN A 121 5.68 -11.41 6.40
C ASN A 121 4.38 -11.25 5.61
N ILE A 122 3.61 -10.23 5.95
CA ILE A 122 2.43 -9.78 5.20
C ILE A 122 2.76 -8.43 4.60
N LEU A 123 2.48 -8.26 3.30
CA LEU A 123 2.72 -7.00 2.61
C LEU A 123 1.41 -6.28 2.30
N PHE A 124 1.26 -5.07 2.83
CA PHE A 124 0.17 -4.17 2.47
C PHE A 124 0.66 -3.16 1.43
N ILE A 125 -0.03 -3.06 0.30
CA ILE A 125 0.25 -2.08 -0.76
C ILE A 125 -0.93 -1.10 -0.84
N VAL A 126 -0.73 0.04 -0.20
CA VAL A 126 -1.78 1.03 0.11
C VAL A 126 -1.31 2.45 -0.23
N HIS A 127 -2.08 3.46 0.18
CA HIS A 127 -1.75 4.88 -0.01
C HIS A 127 -1.08 5.47 1.25
N SER A 128 -0.52 6.67 1.12
CA SER A 128 0.16 7.38 2.20
C SER A 128 -0.72 7.55 3.44
N LEU A 129 -1.98 7.97 3.27
CA LEU A 129 -2.92 8.17 4.38
C LEU A 129 -3.22 6.85 5.11
N THR A 130 -3.46 5.77 4.37
CA THR A 130 -3.68 4.43 4.96
C THR A 130 -2.45 3.94 5.72
N MET A 131 -1.26 4.19 5.17
CA MET A 131 0.00 3.86 5.84
C MET A 131 0.20 4.67 7.12
N ASP A 132 -0.13 5.96 7.12
CA ASP A 132 -0.10 6.81 8.31
C ASP A 132 -1.08 6.32 9.38
N ALA A 133 -2.32 6.01 9.00
CA ALA A 133 -3.34 5.50 9.92
C ALA A 133 -2.88 4.21 10.63
N ILE A 134 -2.38 3.24 9.87
CA ILE A 134 -1.85 2.00 10.43
C ILE A 134 -0.61 2.29 11.31
N THR A 135 0.29 3.15 10.86
CA THR A 135 1.50 3.53 11.60
C THR A 135 1.18 4.16 12.95
N ARG A 136 0.22 5.09 13.01
CA ARG A 136 -0.23 5.70 14.26
C ARG A 136 -0.81 4.67 15.21
N TYR A 137 -1.68 3.79 14.70
CA TYR A 137 -2.25 2.71 15.49
C TYR A 137 -1.17 1.80 16.09
N LEU A 138 -0.21 1.34 15.27
CA LEU A 138 0.88 0.47 15.71
C LEU A 138 1.79 1.16 16.74
N ASN A 139 2.00 2.47 16.60
CA ASN A 139 2.81 3.27 17.51
C ASN A 139 2.03 3.75 18.75
N LYS A 140 0.75 3.38 18.92
CA LYS A 140 -0.15 3.87 19.98
C LYS A 140 -0.25 5.41 20.03
N ALA A 141 -0.17 6.05 18.87
CA ALA A 141 -0.33 7.50 18.71
C ALA A 141 -1.81 7.89 18.61
N ASP A 142 -2.10 9.18 18.74
CA ASP A 142 -3.48 9.70 18.62
C ASP A 142 -4.00 9.56 17.18
N GLU A 143 -5.10 8.83 17.05
CA GLU A 143 -5.85 8.57 15.81
C GLU A 143 -7.12 9.43 15.69
N THR A 144 -7.45 10.22 16.72
CA THR A 144 -8.69 11.01 16.82
C THR A 144 -8.49 12.48 16.48
N ASN A 145 -7.27 13.00 16.62
CA ASN A 145 -6.92 14.37 16.30
C ASN A 145 -5.77 14.43 15.28
N ILE A 146 -6.14 14.47 14.00
CA ILE A 146 -5.17 14.50 12.90
C ILE A 146 -5.19 15.90 12.29
N PRO A 147 -4.11 16.69 12.43
CA PRO A 147 -4.04 18.02 11.87
C PRO A 147 -4.22 18.04 10.34
N GLN A 148 -5.10 18.91 9.84
CA GLN A 148 -5.43 18.96 8.41
C GLN A 148 -4.21 19.28 7.52
N ASN A 149 -3.24 20.06 8.04
CA ASN A 149 -1.98 20.33 7.37
C ASN A 149 -1.12 19.07 7.17
N GLU A 150 -1.15 18.11 8.11
CA GLU A 150 -0.48 16.82 7.97
C GLU A 150 -1.15 15.98 6.89
N ILE A 151 -2.49 15.93 6.88
CA ILE A 151 -3.28 15.26 5.83
C ILE A 151 -2.95 15.83 4.45
N ASN A 152 -2.86 17.16 4.33
CA ASN A 152 -2.54 17.83 3.07
C ASN A 152 -1.09 17.63 2.62
N SER A 153 -0.17 17.28 3.53
CA SER A 153 1.26 17.08 3.24
C SER A 153 1.67 15.60 3.18
N MET A 154 0.71 14.67 3.21
CA MET A 154 0.94 13.22 3.18
C MET A 154 1.88 12.77 2.05
N GLY A 155 1.70 13.31 0.84
CA GLY A 155 2.54 12.96 -0.31
C GLY A 155 4.01 13.36 -0.18
N GLY A 156 4.31 14.40 0.63
CA GLY A 156 5.67 14.81 0.94
C GLY A 156 6.33 13.95 2.00
N ASN A 157 5.56 13.55 3.02
CA ASN A 157 6.03 12.73 4.13
C ASN A 157 6.14 11.24 3.76
N TYR A 158 5.35 10.79 2.79
CA TYR A 158 5.35 9.43 2.28
C TYR A 158 5.58 9.41 0.76
N PRO A 159 6.84 9.52 0.31
CA PRO A 159 7.19 9.44 -1.10
C PRO A 159 6.72 8.16 -1.80
N TYR A 160 6.75 8.15 -3.13
CA TYR A 160 6.36 6.97 -3.90
C TYR A 160 7.17 5.73 -3.53
N CYS A 161 6.47 4.62 -3.33
CA CYS A 161 7.05 3.33 -2.92
C CYS A 161 7.80 3.39 -1.56
N SER A 162 7.45 4.33 -0.67
CA SER A 162 7.83 4.26 0.74
C SER A 162 7.48 2.89 1.32
N ILE A 163 8.38 2.35 2.13
CA ILE A 163 8.23 1.05 2.77
C ILE A 163 8.49 1.18 4.26
N LEU A 164 7.56 0.65 5.05
CA LEU A 164 7.68 0.54 6.49
C LEU A 164 7.67 -0.95 6.83
N PHE A 165 8.56 -1.36 7.74
CA PHE A 165 8.66 -2.74 8.18
C PHE A 165 8.39 -2.80 9.67
N TYR A 166 7.32 -3.49 10.06
CA TYR A 166 6.93 -3.67 11.45
C TYR A 166 7.10 -5.12 11.88
N GLU A 167 7.58 -5.33 13.09
CA GLU A 167 7.74 -6.63 13.71
C GLU A 167 6.83 -6.72 14.95
N GLU A 168 6.06 -7.80 15.06
CA GLU A 168 5.30 -8.12 16.27
C GLU A 168 6.26 -8.75 17.29
N LEU A 169 6.31 -8.17 18.49
CA LEU A 169 7.12 -8.67 19.60
C LEU A 169 6.34 -9.71 20.42
N ASN A 170 7.05 -10.43 21.30
CA ASN A 170 6.47 -11.48 22.14
C ASN A 170 5.33 -10.98 23.04
N ASP A 171 5.33 -9.70 23.41
CA ASP A 171 4.32 -9.05 24.23
C ASP A 171 3.12 -8.51 23.41
N LYS A 172 3.05 -8.85 22.11
CA LYS A 172 2.04 -8.37 21.16
C LYS A 172 2.11 -6.87 20.87
N SER A 173 3.19 -6.20 21.28
CA SER A 173 3.49 -4.86 20.81
C SER A 173 4.17 -4.89 19.44
N TRP A 174 4.11 -3.76 18.74
CA TRP A 174 4.69 -3.62 17.41
C TRP A 174 5.89 -2.68 17.45
N ARG A 175 6.94 -3.06 16.73
CA ARG A 175 8.16 -2.25 16.60
C ARG A 175 8.45 -1.96 15.13
N LEU A 176 8.66 -0.68 14.81
CA LEU A 176 9.18 -0.27 13.51
C LEU A 176 10.67 -0.67 13.41
N SER A 177 11.02 -1.37 12.34
CA SER A 177 12.36 -1.86 12.05
C SER A 177 12.89 -1.19 10.76
N PRO A 178 13.39 0.05 10.83
CA PRO A 178 13.72 0.86 9.64
C PRO A 178 14.93 0.33 8.86
N THR A 179 15.73 -0.56 9.45
CA THR A 179 16.97 -1.07 8.85
C THR A 179 16.78 -2.34 8.02
N VAL A 180 15.57 -2.91 8.01
CA VAL A 180 15.28 -4.18 7.33
C VAL A 180 15.36 -4.02 5.81
N LEU A 181 14.98 -2.85 5.30
CA LEU A 181 15.05 -2.52 3.87
C LEU A 181 15.63 -1.11 3.71
N PRO A 182 16.66 -0.92 2.87
CA PRO A 182 17.18 0.41 2.59
C PRO A 182 16.13 1.29 1.89
N SER A 183 16.10 2.57 2.25
CA SER A 183 15.33 3.59 1.52
C SER A 183 15.82 3.70 0.08
N ILE A 184 14.89 3.86 -0.86
CA ILE A 184 15.20 4.10 -2.27
C ILE A 184 14.96 5.57 -2.57
N THR A 185 16.04 6.35 -2.63
CA THR A 185 15.98 7.74 -3.07
C THR A 185 16.42 7.82 -4.52
N PHE A 186 15.56 8.36 -5.38
CA PHE A 186 15.94 8.72 -6.74
C PHE A 186 15.68 10.22 -6.95
N MET A 187 16.72 11.03 -6.91
CA MET A 187 16.63 12.48 -7.15
C MET A 187 16.83 12.81 -8.64
N LYS A 188 16.13 13.83 -9.16
CA LYS A 188 16.37 14.48 -10.47
C LYS A 188 16.42 13.51 -11.67
N PHE A 189 15.38 12.69 -11.87
CA PHE A 189 15.30 11.89 -13.12
C PHE A 189 15.23 12.83 -14.34
N ASN A 190 16.37 12.96 -15.04
CA ASN A 190 16.43 13.40 -16.43
C ASN A 190 17.08 12.27 -17.24
N ASN A 191 16.33 11.69 -18.18
CA ASN A 191 16.85 10.71 -19.14
C ASN A 191 17.20 11.33 -20.51
N ALA A 192 17.08 12.66 -20.63
CA ALA A 192 17.33 13.41 -21.85
C ALA A 192 18.75 13.96 -21.88
N VAL A 193 19.38 13.79 -23.04
CA VAL A 193 20.57 14.55 -23.41
C VAL A 193 20.10 15.94 -23.86
N ASN A 194 20.77 17.00 -23.39
CA ASN A 194 20.46 18.36 -23.84
C ASN A 194 20.82 18.50 -25.33
N SER A 195 19.80 18.53 -26.20
CA SER A 195 19.95 18.58 -27.65
C SER A 195 20.50 19.90 -28.18
N ASN A 196 20.19 21.03 -27.53
CA ASN A 196 20.75 22.33 -27.88
C ASN A 196 22.24 22.41 -27.55
N PHE A 197 22.65 21.75 -26.48
CA PHE A 197 24.07 21.57 -26.16
C PHE A 197 24.78 20.68 -27.19
N LEU A 198 24.10 19.64 -27.68
CA LEU A 198 24.65 18.75 -28.73
C LEU A 198 24.77 19.41 -30.10
N ASN A 199 23.88 20.34 -30.44
CA ASN A 199 23.75 20.90 -31.79
C ASN A 199 24.11 22.39 -31.89
N ARG A 200 24.84 22.94 -30.91
CA ARG A 200 25.25 24.35 -30.96
C ARG A 200 26.24 24.58 -32.11
N LYS A 201 25.94 25.55 -32.98
CA LYS A 201 26.89 26.14 -33.91
C LYS A 201 27.53 27.35 -33.26
#